data_AF-A0A8J3STM6-F1
#
_entry.id   AF-A0A8J3STM6-F1
#
_cell.length_a   1.000
_cell.length_b   1.000
_cell.length_c   1.000
_cell.angle_alpha   90.00
_cell.angle_beta   90.00
_cell.angle_gamma   90.00
#
_symmetry.space_group_name_H-M   'P 1'
#
loop_
_entity.id
_entity.type
_entity.pdbx_description
1 polymer ?
#
loop_
_entity_poly.entity_id
_entity_poly.type
_entity_poly.pdbx_seq_one_letter_code
_entity_poly.pdbx_strand_id
1 'polypeptide(L)'
;MVVNDGSGWSGIGWNDWTDLSLIRARLDAGADPNAGVHFHIRPLHAAAERGSPEVVAELARRVDDVDAEHEGRTALWEAVFSNRPDNARALVTAGADPWRPMMDGWSPGRLSLASPTPDLFTLPDGQAGLSAAETTAVAETRRLITAVEHLDDDGFSLACVAGITAAEAARRLEAVPIDDADVEEIMDDPFSDLDDSLAVIGITDVPGGCVVFQPYGYIASTPGVMRRLSVGTVCHGMFANPKSGNQGIVARDGDIEDSDTHPGGGDVVGDESAEEILTTYLCQDQAVAYCYAGAGLRSTDARSITGRPDMWLRLPERDWWS
;
A
#
# COMPACT_ATOMS: atom_id res chain seq x y z
N MET A 1 4.19 -15.63 26.36
CA MET A 1 3.08 -16.41 26.95
C MET A 1 2.23 -16.89 25.79
N VAL A 2 2.26 -18.18 25.47
CA VAL A 2 1.48 -18.74 24.36
C VAL A 2 0.03 -18.79 24.83
N VAL A 3 -0.81 -17.94 24.25
CA VAL A 3 -2.26 -17.98 24.48
C VAL A 3 -2.78 -19.19 23.71
N ASN A 4 -3.28 -20.20 24.41
CA ASN A 4 -4.03 -21.28 23.78
C ASN A 4 -5.45 -20.76 23.54
N ASP A 5 -5.72 -20.35 22.32
CA ASP A 5 -7.01 -19.83 21.83
C ASP A 5 -8.07 -20.94 21.66
N GLY A 6 -7.69 -22.20 21.88
CA GLY A 6 -8.58 -23.36 21.70
C GLY A 6 -8.78 -23.77 20.25
N SER A 7 -8.15 -23.10 19.28
CA SER A 7 -8.27 -23.41 17.84
C SER A 7 -7.40 -24.61 17.40
N GLY A 8 -6.39 -24.96 18.21
CA GLY A 8 -5.43 -26.03 17.90
C GLY A 8 -4.24 -25.61 17.02
N TRP A 9 -4.20 -24.33 16.62
CA TRP A 9 -3.15 -23.78 15.75
C TRP A 9 -2.04 -23.02 16.50
N SER A 10 -2.00 -23.10 17.83
CA SER A 10 -0.98 -22.39 18.61
C SER A 10 0.44 -22.72 18.14
N GLY A 11 1.23 -21.67 17.94
CA GLY A 11 2.63 -21.77 17.52
C GLY A 11 2.86 -21.97 16.03
N ILE A 12 1.81 -21.90 15.20
CA ILE A 12 1.93 -21.80 13.75
C ILE A 12 2.39 -20.38 13.39
N GLY A 13 3.59 -20.29 12.82
CA GLY A 13 4.15 -19.08 12.27
C GLY A 13 3.69 -18.81 10.84
N TRP A 14 4.11 -17.67 10.30
CA TRP A 14 3.67 -17.19 8.98
C TRP A 14 4.11 -18.12 7.84
N ASN A 15 5.27 -18.78 7.99
CA ASN A 15 5.85 -19.67 6.98
C ASN A 15 5.34 -21.12 7.09
N ASP A 16 4.69 -21.48 8.20
CA ASP A 16 4.27 -22.85 8.47
C ASP A 16 3.09 -23.29 7.60
N TRP A 17 2.36 -22.35 6.99
CA TRP A 17 1.30 -22.60 6.02
C TRP A 17 1.77 -23.23 4.71
N THR A 18 3.08 -23.42 4.53
CA THR A 18 3.67 -24.18 3.41
C THR A 18 3.96 -25.64 3.77
N ASP A 19 3.96 -26.01 5.06
CA ASP A 19 4.25 -27.37 5.50
C ASP A 19 2.98 -28.22 5.61
N LEU A 20 2.65 -28.93 4.54
CA LEU A 20 1.51 -29.84 4.48
C LEU A 20 1.52 -30.91 5.59
N SER A 21 2.70 -31.41 5.97
CA SER A 21 2.78 -32.48 6.98
C SER A 21 2.43 -31.94 8.36
N LEU A 22 2.94 -30.75 8.69
CA LEU A 22 2.60 -30.03 9.91
C LEU A 22 1.10 -29.71 9.98
N ILE A 23 0.55 -29.13 8.91
CA ILE A 23 -0.87 -28.75 8.87
C ILE A 23 -1.78 -29.98 9.02
N ARG A 24 -1.48 -31.09 8.33
CA ARG A 24 -2.21 -32.36 8.53
C ARG A 24 -2.12 -32.86 9.96
N ALA A 25 -0.93 -32.85 10.55
CA ALA A 25 -0.75 -33.29 11.93
C ALA A 25 -1.58 -32.45 12.91
N ARG A 26 -1.73 -31.14 12.68
CA ARG A 26 -2.60 -30.27 13.50
C ARG A 26 -4.08 -30.61 13.33
N LEU A 27 -4.54 -30.72 12.08
CA LEU A 27 -5.94 -31.08 11.79
C LEU A 27 -6.31 -32.44 12.36
N ASP A 28 -5.42 -33.44 12.22
CA ASP A 28 -5.65 -34.79 12.72
C ASP A 28 -5.59 -34.87 14.26
N ALA A 29 -4.91 -33.91 14.91
CA ALA A 29 -4.94 -33.71 16.35
C ALA A 29 -6.18 -32.92 16.84
N GLY A 30 -7.09 -32.54 15.94
CA GLY A 30 -8.33 -31.84 16.26
C GLY A 30 -8.25 -30.32 16.20
N ALA A 31 -7.26 -29.74 15.53
CA ALA A 31 -7.28 -28.31 15.22
C ALA A 31 -8.50 -27.98 14.35
N ASP A 32 -9.19 -26.89 14.68
CA ASP A 32 -10.41 -26.47 14.00
C ASP A 32 -10.05 -25.72 12.70
N PRO A 33 -10.39 -26.25 11.51
CA PRO A 33 -10.07 -25.61 10.24
C PRO A 33 -10.80 -24.27 10.02
N ASN A 34 -11.84 -23.96 10.82
CA ASN A 34 -12.62 -22.73 10.71
C ASN A 34 -12.20 -21.66 11.73
N ALA A 35 -11.62 -22.05 12.86
CA ALA A 35 -11.22 -21.13 13.93
C ALA A 35 -9.79 -20.62 13.71
N GLY A 36 -9.64 -19.30 13.68
CA GLY A 36 -8.38 -18.62 13.41
C GLY A 36 -7.31 -18.82 14.48
N VAL A 37 -6.08 -18.43 14.12
CA VAL A 37 -4.85 -18.76 14.88
C VAL A 37 -4.27 -17.57 15.66
N HIS A 38 -4.19 -16.41 15.02
CA HIS A 38 -3.55 -15.17 15.46
C HIS A 38 -4.26 -14.02 14.76
N PHE A 39 -4.52 -12.91 15.48
CA PHE A 39 -5.38 -11.80 14.99
C PHE A 39 -6.74 -12.25 14.45
N HIS A 40 -7.22 -13.43 14.85
CA HIS A 40 -8.46 -14.05 14.36
C HIS A 40 -8.48 -14.46 12.87
N ILE A 41 -7.33 -14.45 12.17
CA ILE A 41 -7.23 -14.88 10.77
C ILE A 41 -7.53 -16.38 10.65
N ARG A 42 -8.48 -16.72 9.79
CA ARG A 42 -8.91 -18.10 9.53
C ARG A 42 -7.82 -18.90 8.80
N PRO A 43 -7.66 -20.21 9.09
CA PRO A 43 -6.59 -21.01 8.49
C PRO A 43 -6.55 -20.99 6.96
N LEU A 44 -7.72 -21.09 6.30
CA LEU A 44 -7.79 -21.10 4.85
C LEU A 44 -7.36 -19.76 4.22
N HIS A 45 -7.68 -18.62 4.84
CA HIS A 45 -7.24 -17.29 4.40
C HIS A 45 -5.72 -17.14 4.51
N ALA A 46 -5.13 -17.53 5.64
CA ALA A 46 -3.68 -17.48 5.83
C ALA A 46 -2.93 -18.39 4.84
N ALA A 47 -3.47 -19.59 4.60
CA ALA A 47 -2.92 -20.50 3.59
C ALA A 47 -3.09 -19.98 2.15
N ALA A 48 -4.18 -19.29 1.85
CA ALA A 48 -4.39 -18.69 0.55
C ALA A 48 -3.38 -17.56 0.26
N GLU A 49 -3.11 -16.72 1.26
CA GLU A 49 -2.16 -15.59 1.19
C GLU A 49 -0.69 -16.07 1.09
N ARG A 50 -0.30 -17.06 1.91
CA ARG A 50 1.13 -17.39 2.16
C ARG A 50 1.49 -18.87 2.06
N GLY A 51 0.49 -19.74 2.01
CA GLY A 51 0.69 -21.18 2.00
C GLY A 51 0.97 -21.75 0.61
N SER A 52 0.98 -23.09 0.55
CA SER A 52 1.11 -23.83 -0.70
C SER A 52 -0.25 -24.31 -1.23
N PRO A 53 -0.39 -24.58 -2.53
CA PRO A 53 -1.65 -25.08 -3.12
C PRO A 53 -2.12 -26.38 -2.48
N GLU A 54 -1.20 -27.24 -2.03
CA GLU A 54 -1.51 -28.50 -1.34
C GLU A 54 -2.09 -28.26 0.06
N VAL A 55 -1.58 -27.27 0.78
CA VAL A 55 -2.12 -26.86 2.09
C VAL A 55 -3.50 -26.26 1.92
N VAL A 56 -3.68 -25.37 0.93
CA VAL A 56 -4.98 -24.81 0.56
C VAL A 56 -5.98 -25.93 0.25
N ALA A 57 -5.60 -26.91 -0.57
CA ALA A 57 -6.46 -28.04 -0.91
C ALA A 57 -6.75 -29.00 0.27
N GLU A 58 -5.87 -29.10 1.27
CA GLU A 58 -6.14 -29.84 2.51
C GLU A 58 -7.15 -29.09 3.39
N LEU A 59 -6.93 -27.80 3.63
CA LEU A 59 -7.82 -26.98 4.45
C LEU A 59 -9.20 -26.83 3.81
N ALA A 60 -9.28 -26.58 2.50
CA ALA A 60 -10.54 -26.43 1.78
C ALA A 60 -11.43 -27.70 1.83
N ARG A 61 -10.84 -28.89 2.03
CA ARG A 61 -11.59 -30.15 2.24
C ARG A 61 -12.13 -30.31 3.67
N ARG A 62 -11.66 -29.50 4.62
CA ARG A 62 -11.93 -29.64 6.05
C ARG A 62 -12.82 -28.50 6.58
N VAL A 63 -12.87 -27.36 5.90
CA VAL A 63 -13.78 -26.25 6.24
C VAL A 63 -15.23 -26.58 5.89
N ASP A 64 -16.16 -25.91 6.57
CA ASP A 64 -17.59 -26.05 6.29
C ASP A 64 -18.03 -25.26 5.05
N ASP A 65 -17.33 -24.16 4.77
CA ASP A 65 -17.59 -23.25 3.65
C ASP A 65 -16.27 -22.63 3.17
N VAL A 66 -15.95 -22.86 1.89
CA VAL A 66 -14.72 -22.38 1.23
C VAL A 66 -14.78 -20.88 0.92
N ASP A 67 -15.98 -20.32 0.76
CA ASP A 67 -16.22 -18.90 0.48
C ASP A 67 -16.54 -18.11 1.76
N ALA A 68 -16.37 -18.73 2.92
CA ALA A 68 -16.69 -18.08 4.16
C ALA A 68 -15.79 -16.84 4.38
N GLU A 69 -16.40 -15.71 4.72
CA GLU A 69 -15.67 -14.45 4.82
C GLU A 69 -14.92 -14.29 6.15
N HIS A 70 -13.89 -13.48 6.11
CA HIS A 70 -13.20 -12.91 7.25
C HIS A 70 -12.87 -11.45 6.90
N GLU A 71 -13.31 -10.50 7.72
CA GLU A 71 -13.13 -9.07 7.47
C GLU A 71 -13.61 -8.62 6.06
N GLY A 72 -14.73 -9.19 5.60
CA GLY A 72 -15.31 -8.88 4.27
C GLY A 72 -14.60 -9.56 3.09
N ARG A 73 -13.62 -10.42 3.34
CA ARG A 73 -12.76 -11.06 2.33
C ARG A 73 -12.91 -12.58 2.35
N THR A 74 -12.92 -13.21 1.18
CA THR A 74 -12.83 -14.68 1.07
C THR A 74 -11.37 -15.11 1.01
N ALA A 75 -11.08 -16.40 1.24
CA ALA A 75 -9.74 -16.91 1.02
C ALA A 75 -9.28 -16.72 -0.44
N LEU A 76 -10.22 -16.73 -1.39
CA LEU A 76 -9.91 -16.49 -2.80
C LEU A 76 -9.53 -15.04 -3.07
N TRP A 77 -10.11 -14.08 -2.33
CA TRP A 77 -9.64 -12.69 -2.33
C TRP A 77 -8.18 -12.61 -1.93
N GLU A 78 -7.79 -13.21 -0.79
CA GLU A 78 -6.41 -13.18 -0.32
C GLU A 78 -5.44 -13.78 -1.33
N ALA A 79 -5.78 -14.91 -1.95
CA ALA A 79 -4.93 -15.51 -2.97
C ALA A 79 -4.73 -14.58 -4.19
N VAL A 80 -5.78 -13.90 -4.65
CA VAL A 80 -5.68 -12.98 -5.79
C VAL A 80 -4.93 -11.71 -5.40
N PHE A 81 -5.26 -11.15 -4.24
CA PHE A 81 -4.67 -9.94 -3.70
C PHE A 81 -3.17 -10.14 -3.51
N SER A 82 -2.73 -11.24 -2.90
CA SER A 82 -1.31 -11.55 -2.69
C SER A 82 -0.60 -12.19 -3.88
N ASN A 83 -1.17 -12.11 -5.09
CA ASN A 83 -0.60 -12.65 -6.32
C ASN A 83 -0.19 -14.14 -6.22
N ARG A 84 -1.07 -14.98 -5.71
CA ARG A 84 -0.92 -16.44 -5.54
C ARG A 84 -1.82 -17.23 -6.51
N PRO A 85 -1.51 -17.25 -7.82
CA PRO A 85 -2.39 -17.85 -8.81
C PRO A 85 -2.59 -19.36 -8.63
N ASP A 86 -1.60 -20.10 -8.10
CA ASP A 86 -1.76 -21.53 -7.82
C ASP A 86 -2.67 -21.80 -6.62
N ASN A 87 -2.60 -20.98 -5.57
CA ASN A 87 -3.52 -21.06 -4.42
C ASN A 87 -4.94 -20.70 -4.85
N ALA A 88 -5.10 -19.68 -5.68
CA ALA A 88 -6.37 -19.29 -6.26
C ALA A 88 -7.00 -20.42 -7.10
N ARG A 89 -6.20 -21.10 -7.93
CA ARG A 89 -6.64 -22.30 -8.67
C ARG A 89 -7.07 -23.44 -7.76
N ALA A 90 -6.36 -23.67 -6.67
CA ALA A 90 -6.70 -24.70 -5.69
C ALA A 90 -8.06 -24.40 -5.00
N LEU A 91 -8.31 -23.14 -4.64
CA LEU A 91 -9.59 -22.70 -4.05
C LEU A 91 -10.76 -22.86 -5.03
N VAL A 92 -10.61 -22.45 -6.29
CA VAL A 92 -11.65 -22.65 -7.31
C VAL A 92 -11.89 -24.14 -7.57
N THR A 93 -10.83 -24.97 -7.57
CA THR A 93 -10.97 -26.43 -7.66
C THR A 93 -11.74 -27.01 -6.48
N ALA A 94 -11.63 -26.38 -5.30
CA ALA A 94 -12.39 -26.74 -4.11
C ALA A 94 -13.81 -26.14 -4.06
N GLY A 95 -14.21 -25.36 -5.06
CA GLY A 95 -15.57 -24.83 -5.21
C GLY A 95 -15.76 -23.36 -4.83
N ALA A 96 -14.69 -22.61 -4.56
CA ALA A 96 -14.79 -21.17 -4.31
C ALA A 96 -15.29 -20.42 -5.56
N ASP A 97 -16.20 -19.45 -5.37
CA ASP A 97 -16.74 -18.62 -6.45
C ASP A 97 -15.86 -17.38 -6.71
N PRO A 98 -15.11 -17.31 -7.84
CA PRO A 98 -14.29 -16.14 -8.16
C PRO A 98 -15.12 -14.89 -8.44
N TRP A 99 -16.38 -15.00 -8.82
CA TRP A 99 -17.20 -13.87 -9.25
C TRP A 99 -18.18 -13.39 -8.18
N ARG A 100 -18.08 -13.93 -6.97
CA ARG A 100 -18.85 -13.49 -5.81
C ARG A 100 -18.51 -12.03 -5.50
N PRO A 101 -19.49 -11.10 -5.56
CA PRO A 101 -19.24 -9.71 -5.22
C PRO A 101 -18.90 -9.55 -3.75
N MET A 102 -17.89 -8.73 -3.47
CA MET A 102 -17.46 -8.23 -2.17
C MET A 102 -16.94 -6.79 -2.36
N MET A 103 -16.69 -6.05 -1.28
CA MET A 103 -15.97 -4.75 -1.27
C MET A 103 -16.28 -3.80 -2.46
N ASP A 104 -17.25 -2.91 -2.29
CA ASP A 104 -17.67 -1.91 -3.31
C ASP A 104 -17.87 -2.48 -4.74
N GLY A 105 -18.31 -3.74 -4.84
CA GLY A 105 -18.63 -4.38 -6.12
C GLY A 105 -17.46 -5.09 -6.80
N TRP A 106 -16.30 -5.18 -6.16
CA TRP A 106 -15.21 -6.06 -6.59
C TRP A 106 -15.54 -7.54 -6.37
N SER A 107 -14.73 -8.40 -6.94
CA SER A 107 -14.69 -9.84 -6.68
C SER A 107 -13.26 -10.30 -6.94
N PRO A 108 -12.82 -11.46 -6.42
CA PRO A 108 -11.49 -11.99 -6.74
C PRO A 108 -11.27 -12.10 -8.25
N GLY A 109 -12.31 -12.48 -8.99
CA GLY A 109 -12.32 -12.57 -10.45
C GLY A 109 -12.16 -11.22 -11.12
N ARG A 110 -12.96 -10.20 -10.75
CA ARG A 110 -12.79 -8.84 -11.29
C ARG A 110 -11.41 -8.29 -10.97
N LEU A 111 -10.92 -8.45 -9.74
CA LEU A 111 -9.62 -7.94 -9.32
C LEU A 111 -8.49 -8.62 -10.10
N SER A 112 -8.60 -9.93 -10.36
CA SER A 112 -7.60 -10.65 -11.17
C SER A 112 -7.42 -10.08 -12.58
N LEU A 113 -8.43 -9.41 -13.15
CA LEU A 113 -8.31 -8.75 -14.45
C LEU A 113 -7.27 -7.60 -14.44
N ALA A 114 -7.02 -7.01 -13.27
CA ALA A 114 -6.00 -5.99 -13.05
C ALA A 114 -4.61 -6.58 -12.69
N SER A 115 -4.52 -7.91 -12.51
CA SER A 115 -3.30 -8.61 -12.11
C SER A 115 -2.36 -8.88 -13.29
N PRO A 116 -1.13 -9.38 -13.03
CA PRO A 116 -0.27 -9.97 -14.06
C PRO A 116 -0.87 -11.24 -14.71
N THR A 117 -1.90 -11.84 -14.12
CA THR A 117 -2.61 -13.03 -14.60
C THR A 117 -4.09 -12.73 -14.90
N PRO A 118 -4.42 -11.90 -15.91
CA PRO A 118 -5.81 -11.49 -16.19
C PRO A 118 -6.72 -12.64 -16.62
N ASP A 119 -6.16 -13.73 -17.15
CA ASP A 119 -6.90 -14.92 -17.58
C ASP A 119 -6.98 -16.00 -16.47
N LEU A 120 -6.74 -15.63 -15.21
CA LEU A 120 -6.74 -16.58 -14.08
C LEU A 120 -8.09 -17.30 -13.93
N PHE A 121 -9.18 -16.61 -14.23
CA PHE A 121 -10.53 -17.18 -14.25
C PHE A 121 -11.24 -16.82 -15.55
N THR A 122 -12.10 -17.72 -16.03
CA THR A 122 -12.96 -17.42 -17.18
C THR A 122 -14.03 -16.40 -16.78
N LEU A 123 -14.08 -15.28 -17.50
CA LEU A 123 -15.11 -14.25 -17.33
C LEU A 123 -16.50 -14.85 -17.64
N PRO A 124 -17.52 -14.64 -16.78
CA PRO A 124 -18.85 -15.19 -17.01
C PRO A 124 -19.52 -14.52 -18.20
N ASP A 125 -20.33 -15.29 -18.93
CA ASP A 125 -21.08 -14.78 -20.07
C ASP A 125 -21.91 -13.55 -19.68
N GLY A 126 -21.73 -12.45 -20.42
CA GLY A 126 -22.48 -11.21 -20.21
C GLY A 126 -21.96 -10.31 -19.09
N GLN A 127 -20.91 -10.70 -18.35
CA GLN A 127 -20.21 -9.77 -17.45
C GLN A 127 -19.21 -8.94 -18.24
N ALA A 128 -19.19 -7.63 -17.97
CA ALA A 128 -18.15 -6.75 -18.47
C ALA A 128 -16.89 -6.92 -17.60
N GLY A 129 -15.72 -6.91 -18.26
CA GLY A 129 -14.43 -6.83 -17.55
C GLY A 129 -14.22 -5.45 -16.91
N LEU A 130 -12.96 -5.03 -16.83
CA LEU A 130 -12.62 -3.68 -16.39
C LEU A 130 -13.24 -2.63 -17.34
N SER A 131 -13.78 -1.56 -16.76
CA SER A 131 -14.21 -0.36 -17.47
C SER A 131 -13.03 0.33 -18.15
N ALA A 132 -13.32 1.29 -19.03
CA ALA A 132 -12.29 2.10 -19.67
C ALA A 132 -11.47 2.92 -18.65
N ALA A 133 -12.11 3.39 -17.57
CA ALA A 133 -11.44 4.13 -16.51
C ALA A 133 -10.51 3.21 -15.71
N GLU A 134 -10.99 2.05 -15.25
CA GLU A 134 -10.18 1.05 -14.54
C GLU A 134 -9.01 0.58 -15.43
N THR A 135 -9.24 0.30 -16.71
CA THR A 135 -8.18 -0.10 -17.66
C THR A 135 -7.11 0.98 -17.81
N THR A 136 -7.53 2.26 -17.85
CA THR A 136 -6.60 3.39 -17.90
C THR A 136 -5.82 3.52 -16.61
N ALA A 137 -6.46 3.35 -15.46
CA ALA A 137 -5.81 3.37 -14.15
C ALA A 137 -4.77 2.24 -14.04
N VAL A 138 -5.10 1.00 -14.42
CA VAL A 138 -4.14 -0.13 -14.43
C VAL A 138 -2.90 0.19 -15.28
N ALA A 139 -3.11 0.70 -16.50
CA ALA A 139 -2.00 1.03 -17.39
C ALA A 139 -1.14 2.17 -16.83
N GLU A 140 -1.77 3.20 -16.27
CA GLU A 140 -1.06 4.36 -15.71
C GLU A 140 -0.31 4.01 -14.44
N THR A 141 -0.90 3.26 -13.51
CA THR A 141 -0.24 2.85 -12.27
C THR A 141 0.98 1.97 -12.55
N ARG A 142 0.89 1.03 -13.50
CA ARG A 142 2.05 0.21 -13.90
C ARG A 142 3.16 1.07 -14.51
N ARG A 143 2.80 2.02 -15.38
CA ARG A 143 3.76 2.97 -15.96
C ARG A 143 4.44 3.81 -14.87
N LEU A 144 3.66 4.27 -13.91
CA LEU A 144 4.12 5.09 -12.80
C LEU A 144 5.07 4.31 -11.88
N ILE A 145 4.73 3.07 -11.50
CA ILE A 145 5.60 2.18 -10.74
C ILE A 145 6.98 2.11 -11.41
N THR A 146 7.05 1.77 -12.69
CA THR A 146 8.32 1.73 -13.44
C THR A 146 9.03 3.09 -13.49
N ALA A 147 8.30 4.20 -13.52
CA ALA A 147 8.90 5.53 -13.57
C ALA A 147 9.57 5.94 -12.24
N VAL A 148 9.08 5.43 -11.11
CA VAL A 148 9.54 5.82 -9.76
C VAL A 148 10.26 4.71 -8.99
N GLU A 149 10.52 3.56 -9.62
CA GLU A 149 11.16 2.34 -9.07
C GLU A 149 12.67 2.54 -8.78
N HIS A 150 13.02 3.48 -7.90
CA HIS A 150 14.42 3.84 -7.67
C HIS A 150 14.78 4.18 -6.21
N LEU A 151 13.87 4.00 -5.25
CA LEU A 151 14.17 4.17 -3.82
C LEU A 151 13.79 2.92 -3.03
N ASP A 152 14.81 2.21 -2.55
CA ASP A 152 14.69 1.08 -1.61
C ASP A 152 15.16 1.46 -0.20
N ASP A 153 15.46 2.74 0.04
CA ASP A 153 16.03 3.23 1.30
C ASP A 153 14.94 3.65 2.29
N ASP A 154 15.16 3.41 3.58
CA ASP A 154 14.32 3.97 4.65
C ASP A 154 14.84 5.34 5.11
N GLY A 155 14.01 6.09 5.84
CA GLY A 155 14.39 7.33 6.52
C GLY A 155 14.08 8.60 5.74
N PHE A 156 13.41 8.50 4.59
CA PHE A 156 12.93 9.64 3.81
C PHE A 156 11.43 9.87 4.01
N SER A 157 10.98 11.09 3.74
CA SER A 157 9.55 11.41 3.61
C SER A 157 9.26 12.17 2.33
N LEU A 158 8.01 12.07 1.88
CA LEU A 158 7.53 12.84 0.74
C LEU A 158 6.07 13.27 0.92
N ALA A 159 5.69 14.30 0.16
CA ALA A 159 4.32 14.72 -0.06
C ALA A 159 4.09 14.97 -1.55
N CYS A 160 3.21 14.18 -2.15
CA CYS A 160 2.72 14.32 -3.50
C CYS A 160 1.52 15.27 -3.49
N VAL A 161 1.58 16.38 -4.21
CA VAL A 161 0.55 17.43 -4.19
C VAL A 161 -0.06 17.61 -5.56
N ALA A 162 -1.37 17.43 -5.67
CA ALA A 162 -2.07 17.55 -6.93
C ALA A 162 -2.21 19.02 -7.37
N GLY A 163 -2.03 19.28 -8.66
CA GLY A 163 -2.49 20.49 -9.34
C GLY A 163 -1.79 21.81 -8.99
N ILE A 164 -0.78 21.81 -8.13
CA ILE A 164 -0.01 23.01 -7.77
C ILE A 164 1.45 22.88 -8.20
N THR A 165 2.10 24.02 -8.41
CA THR A 165 3.53 24.07 -8.75
C THR A 165 4.41 24.07 -7.51
N ALA A 166 5.69 23.76 -7.68
CA ALA A 166 6.71 23.85 -6.66
C ALA A 166 6.78 25.25 -6.04
N ALA A 167 6.61 26.30 -6.85
CA ALA A 167 6.59 27.69 -6.37
C ALA A 167 5.37 27.98 -5.49
N GLU A 168 4.19 27.44 -5.81
CA GLU A 168 2.99 27.58 -4.98
C GLU A 168 3.10 26.76 -3.69
N ALA A 169 3.67 25.56 -3.76
CA ALA A 169 3.98 24.76 -2.57
C ALA A 169 4.95 25.49 -1.62
N ALA A 170 6.05 26.04 -2.15
CA ALA A 170 7.00 26.85 -1.39
C ALA A 170 6.32 28.04 -0.70
N ARG A 171 5.42 28.74 -1.42
CA ARG A 171 4.65 29.87 -0.88
C ARG A 171 3.71 29.44 0.24
N ARG A 172 3.01 28.31 0.10
CA ARG A 172 2.11 27.74 1.13
C ARG A 172 2.86 27.33 2.40
N LEU A 173 4.08 26.84 2.24
CA LEU A 173 4.94 26.44 3.35
C LEU A 173 5.69 27.62 3.98
N GLU A 174 5.66 28.80 3.34
CA GLU A 174 6.47 29.97 3.72
C GLU A 174 7.97 29.64 3.82
N ALA A 175 8.40 28.68 2.99
CA ALA A 175 9.76 28.17 2.98
C ALA A 175 10.67 29.11 2.17
N VAL A 176 11.92 29.26 2.59
CA VAL A 176 12.89 30.16 1.96
C VAL A 176 13.98 29.38 1.24
N PRO A 177 14.50 29.86 0.10
CA PRO A 177 15.65 29.24 -0.56
C PRO A 177 16.84 29.07 0.37
N ILE A 178 17.51 27.93 0.23
CA ILE A 178 18.79 27.60 0.85
C ILE A 178 19.82 27.35 -0.26
N ASP A 179 21.06 27.77 -0.03
CA ASP A 179 22.13 27.63 -1.03
C ASP A 179 22.56 26.17 -1.17
N ASP A 180 22.89 25.74 -2.39
CA ASP A 180 23.28 24.34 -2.67
C ASP A 180 24.47 23.89 -1.82
N ALA A 181 25.41 24.80 -1.50
CA ALA A 181 26.57 24.47 -0.67
C ALA A 181 26.21 24.11 0.78
N ASP A 182 25.22 24.81 1.35
CA ASP A 182 24.72 24.51 2.69
C ASP A 182 23.98 23.16 2.69
N VAL A 183 23.24 22.88 1.61
CA VAL A 183 22.58 21.57 1.43
C VAL A 183 23.62 20.46 1.33
N GLU A 184 24.67 20.63 0.52
CA GLU A 184 25.76 19.65 0.39
C GLU A 184 26.41 19.35 1.76
N GLU A 185 26.67 20.38 2.58
CA GLU A 185 27.20 20.21 3.94
C GLU A 185 26.24 19.41 4.84
N ILE A 186 24.94 19.71 4.79
CA ILE A 186 23.92 18.97 5.52
C ILE A 186 23.83 17.51 5.05
N MET A 187 23.88 17.26 3.74
CA MET A 187 23.77 15.91 3.18
C MET A 187 25.02 15.06 3.47
N ASP A 188 26.19 15.67 3.69
CA ASP A 188 27.42 14.97 4.08
C ASP A 188 27.37 14.45 5.53
N ASP A 189 26.72 15.15 6.47
CA ASP A 189 26.49 14.70 7.85
C ASP A 189 25.14 15.19 8.40
N PRO A 190 24.01 14.56 8.00
CA PRO A 190 22.66 15.03 8.33
C PRO A 190 22.32 14.88 9.81
N PHE A 191 23.15 14.18 10.59
CA PHE A 191 22.95 13.94 12.01
C PHE A 191 23.76 14.89 12.90
N SER A 192 24.58 15.76 12.32
CA SER A 192 25.39 16.75 13.05
C SER A 192 24.53 17.81 13.75
N ASP A 193 23.49 18.29 13.08
CA ASP A 193 22.45 19.18 13.60
C ASP A 193 21.07 18.74 13.08
N LEU A 194 20.36 17.96 13.88
CA LEU A 194 19.06 17.41 13.49
C LEU A 194 18.00 18.48 13.26
N ASP A 195 18.03 19.58 14.02
CA ASP A 195 17.01 20.62 13.91
C ASP A 195 17.17 21.38 12.58
N ASP A 196 18.41 21.65 12.17
CA ASP A 196 18.67 22.29 10.87
C ASP A 196 18.40 21.33 9.71
N SER A 197 18.88 20.08 9.78
CA SER A 197 18.67 19.07 8.74
C SER A 197 17.18 18.79 8.48
N LEU A 198 16.37 18.66 9.53
CA LEU A 198 14.94 18.37 9.42
C LEU A 198 14.14 19.53 8.81
N ALA A 199 14.67 20.76 8.85
CA ALA A 199 14.03 21.91 8.24
C ALA A 199 14.23 21.98 6.71
N VAL A 200 15.14 21.19 6.13
CA VAL A 200 15.44 21.22 4.70
C VAL A 200 14.56 20.26 3.91
N ILE A 201 13.96 20.78 2.85
CA ILE A 201 13.13 20.02 1.89
C ILE A 201 13.50 20.39 0.45
N GLY A 202 13.34 19.43 -0.46
CA GLY A 202 13.39 19.65 -1.90
C GLY A 202 11.97 19.70 -2.47
N ILE A 203 11.70 20.59 -3.42
CA ILE A 203 10.42 20.59 -4.15
C ILE A 203 10.69 20.50 -5.65
N THR A 204 9.96 19.60 -6.31
CA THR A 204 10.11 19.29 -7.73
C THR A 204 8.76 19.33 -8.44
N ASP A 205 8.64 20.13 -9.49
CA ASP A 205 7.49 20.10 -10.40
C ASP A 205 7.49 18.78 -11.18
N VAL A 206 6.30 18.17 -11.27
CA VAL A 206 6.06 16.93 -12.02
C VAL A 206 4.74 17.05 -12.79
N PRO A 207 4.53 16.26 -13.86
CA PRO A 207 3.23 16.24 -14.53
C PRO A 207 2.09 15.95 -13.53
N GLY A 208 1.12 16.85 -13.47
CA GLY A 208 -0.02 16.73 -12.55
C GLY A 208 0.12 17.48 -11.22
N GLY A 209 1.29 18.03 -10.87
CA GLY A 209 1.47 18.78 -9.63
C GLY A 209 2.93 18.94 -9.22
N CYS A 210 3.23 18.74 -7.94
CA CYS A 210 4.61 18.76 -7.45
C CYS A 210 4.83 17.71 -6.36
N VAL A 211 6.10 17.39 -6.10
CA VAL A 211 6.53 16.52 -5.02
C VAL A 211 7.43 17.31 -4.08
N VAL A 212 7.07 17.32 -2.80
CA VAL A 212 7.96 17.73 -1.72
C VAL A 212 8.67 16.47 -1.23
N PHE A 213 10.00 16.47 -1.26
CA PHE A 213 10.84 15.34 -0.87
C PHE A 213 11.81 15.77 0.21
N GLN A 214 11.95 14.94 1.24
CA GLN A 214 12.94 15.08 2.28
C GLN A 214 13.75 13.78 2.35
N PRO A 215 15.04 13.81 1.95
CA PRO A 215 15.86 12.60 1.89
C PRO A 215 16.15 12.01 3.28
N TYR A 216 16.16 12.85 4.32
CA TYR A 216 16.41 12.44 5.70
C TYR A 216 15.41 13.12 6.63
N GLY A 217 14.46 12.35 7.15
CA GLY A 217 13.46 12.84 8.09
C GLY A 217 12.01 12.59 7.66
N TYR A 218 11.10 13.08 8.50
CA TYR A 218 9.66 12.82 8.41
C TYR A 218 8.83 14.08 8.10
N ILE A 219 9.45 15.26 8.02
CA ILE A 219 8.76 16.55 8.01
C ILE A 219 7.92 16.74 6.75
N ALA A 220 8.36 16.25 5.59
CA ALA A 220 7.64 16.42 4.33
C ALA A 220 6.21 15.84 4.38
N SER A 221 5.98 14.82 5.19
CA SER A 221 4.68 14.18 5.37
C SER A 221 4.03 14.46 6.73
N THR A 222 4.45 15.50 7.45
CA THR A 222 3.80 15.86 8.73
C THR A 222 2.43 16.52 8.52
N PRO A 223 1.47 16.39 9.46
CA PRO A 223 0.14 16.96 9.31
C PRO A 223 0.12 18.46 8.97
N GLY A 224 0.97 19.26 9.60
CA GLY A 224 1.06 20.70 9.36
C GLY A 224 1.57 21.05 7.96
N VAL A 225 2.46 20.24 7.38
CA VAL A 225 2.90 20.38 5.98
C VAL A 225 1.77 19.98 5.04
N MET A 226 1.18 18.79 5.28
CA MET A 226 0.11 18.22 4.46
C MET A 226 -1.13 19.12 4.38
N ARG A 227 -1.58 19.71 5.49
CA ARG A 227 -2.70 20.67 5.51
C ARG A 227 -2.41 21.90 4.66
N ARG A 228 -1.21 22.47 4.78
CA ARG A 228 -0.87 23.68 4.00
C ARG A 228 -0.78 23.37 2.52
N LEU A 229 -0.19 22.24 2.15
CA LEU A 229 -0.06 21.81 0.76
C LEU A 229 -1.41 21.47 0.12
N SER A 230 -2.35 20.90 0.87
CA SER A 230 -3.63 20.41 0.35
C SER A 230 -4.72 21.49 0.17
N VAL A 231 -4.53 22.75 0.54
CA VAL A 231 -5.60 23.77 0.40
C VAL A 231 -6.10 23.89 -1.06
N GLY A 232 -7.38 23.58 -1.31
CA GLY A 232 -7.97 23.58 -2.65
C GLY A 232 -7.55 22.41 -3.54
N THR A 233 -6.95 21.35 -2.97
CA THR A 233 -6.42 20.19 -3.71
C THR A 233 -6.31 18.95 -2.81
N VAL A 234 -5.67 17.88 -3.29
CA VAL A 234 -5.33 16.68 -2.52
C VAL A 234 -3.82 16.53 -2.38
N CYS A 235 -3.40 15.98 -1.26
CA CYS A 235 -2.02 15.66 -0.96
C CYS A 235 -1.90 14.28 -0.32
N HIS A 236 -1.04 13.43 -0.88
CA HIS A 236 -0.70 12.11 -0.33
C HIS A 236 0.75 12.13 0.14
N GLY A 237 0.96 11.84 1.42
CA GLY A 237 2.27 11.87 2.05
C GLY A 237 2.65 10.52 2.61
N MET A 238 3.94 10.27 2.70
CA MET A 238 4.49 9.11 3.41
C MET A 238 5.82 9.41 4.06
N PHE A 239 6.08 8.71 5.17
CA PHE A 239 7.39 8.56 5.77
C PHE A 239 7.80 7.09 5.72
N ALA A 240 8.91 6.78 5.06
CA ALA A 240 9.52 5.45 5.06
C ALA A 240 10.23 5.25 6.41
N ASN A 241 9.51 4.78 7.43
CA ASN A 241 10.04 4.72 8.79
C ASN A 241 10.91 3.45 8.98
N PRO A 242 12.22 3.57 9.27
CA PRO A 242 13.10 2.41 9.46
C PRO A 242 12.67 1.46 10.60
N LYS A 243 11.82 1.93 11.51
CA LYS A 243 11.37 1.17 12.68
C LYS A 243 10.06 0.42 12.47
N SER A 244 9.14 0.99 11.71
CA SER A 244 7.75 0.51 11.65
C SER A 244 7.20 0.37 10.22
N GLY A 245 8.00 0.62 9.20
CA GLY A 245 7.57 0.61 7.80
C GLY A 245 6.91 1.93 7.37
N ASN A 246 6.31 1.93 6.19
CA ASN A 246 5.74 3.13 5.60
C ASN A 246 4.52 3.65 6.37
N GLN A 247 4.55 4.93 6.75
CA GLN A 247 3.46 5.63 7.45
C GLN A 247 2.93 6.72 6.55
N GLY A 248 1.66 6.64 6.17
CA GLY A 248 1.03 7.54 5.23
C GLY A 248 -0.01 8.47 5.86
N ILE A 249 -0.27 9.55 5.13
CA ILE A 249 -1.26 10.57 5.48
C ILE A 249 -1.90 11.11 4.20
N VAL A 250 -3.20 11.32 4.24
CA VAL A 250 -3.97 11.91 3.14
C VAL A 250 -4.62 13.18 3.63
N ALA A 251 -4.43 14.27 2.89
CA ALA A 251 -5.00 15.56 3.21
C ALA A 251 -5.72 16.15 2.00
N ARG A 252 -6.88 16.75 2.23
CA ARG A 252 -7.68 17.42 1.20
C ARG A 252 -8.20 18.74 1.74
N ASP A 253 -8.09 19.77 0.91
CA ASP A 253 -8.64 21.10 1.19
C ASP A 253 -8.21 21.71 2.55
N GLY A 254 -7.04 21.31 3.05
CA GLY A 254 -6.51 21.78 4.33
C GLY A 254 -6.86 20.92 5.53
N ASP A 255 -7.63 19.85 5.35
CA ASP A 255 -8.01 18.88 6.38
C ASP A 255 -7.27 17.55 6.18
N ILE A 256 -6.98 16.86 7.29
CA ILE A 256 -6.45 15.48 7.24
C ILE A 256 -7.65 14.55 7.12
N GLU A 257 -7.75 13.86 5.98
CA GLU A 257 -8.80 12.87 5.73
C GLU A 257 -8.44 11.54 6.39
N ASP A 258 -7.17 11.14 6.29
CA ASP A 258 -6.68 9.87 6.81
C ASP A 258 -5.22 9.97 7.30
N SER A 259 -4.85 9.17 8.29
CA SER A 259 -3.55 9.18 8.97
C SER A 259 -3.19 7.79 9.52
N ASP A 260 -1.89 7.49 9.65
CA ASP A 260 -1.40 6.15 10.00
C ASP A 260 -1.81 5.08 8.96
N THR A 261 -1.96 5.51 7.70
CA THR A 261 -2.15 4.60 6.57
C THR A 261 -0.85 3.88 6.25
N HIS A 262 -0.92 2.77 5.51
CA HIS A 262 0.24 1.99 5.11
C HIS A 262 0.37 2.06 3.58
N PRO A 263 0.89 3.17 3.00
CA PRO A 263 0.96 3.31 1.55
C PRO A 263 1.81 2.19 0.96
N GLY A 264 1.26 1.54 -0.07
CA GLY A 264 1.84 0.34 -0.68
C GLY A 264 1.91 -0.88 0.24
N GLY A 265 1.21 -0.89 1.37
CA GLY A 265 1.08 -2.03 2.26
C GLY A 265 -0.34 -2.13 2.82
N GLY A 266 -0.52 -3.05 3.75
CA GLY A 266 -1.83 -3.27 4.39
C GLY A 266 -2.83 -4.02 3.50
N ASP A 267 -3.94 -4.36 4.13
CA ASP A 267 -5.08 -4.98 3.49
C ASP A 267 -6.17 -3.96 3.23
N VAL A 268 -7.00 -4.25 2.24
CA VAL A 268 -8.15 -3.44 1.89
C VAL A 268 -9.26 -3.62 2.93
N VAL A 269 -9.83 -2.53 3.44
CA VAL A 269 -10.95 -2.58 4.40
C VAL A 269 -12.30 -2.29 3.74
N GLY A 270 -13.39 -2.77 4.37
CA GLY A 270 -14.70 -2.89 3.73
C GLY A 270 -15.43 -1.60 3.35
N ASP A 271 -14.94 -0.43 3.75
CA ASP A 271 -15.51 0.89 3.45
C ASP A 271 -14.72 1.69 2.40
N GLU A 272 -13.62 1.15 1.88
CA GLU A 272 -12.88 1.74 0.76
C GLU A 272 -13.71 1.74 -0.54
N SER A 273 -13.51 2.78 -1.36
CA SER A 273 -14.11 2.90 -2.69
C SER A 273 -13.43 1.96 -3.70
N ALA A 274 -14.12 1.66 -4.80
CA ALA A 274 -13.59 0.82 -5.86
C ALA A 274 -12.26 1.33 -6.45
N GLU A 275 -12.02 2.65 -6.46
CA GLU A 275 -10.77 3.27 -6.92
C GLU A 275 -9.63 3.08 -5.92
N GLU A 276 -9.91 3.23 -4.62
CA GLU A 276 -8.95 2.99 -3.54
C GLU A 276 -8.54 1.51 -3.53
N ILE A 277 -9.51 0.59 -3.58
CA ILE A 277 -9.27 -0.86 -3.64
C ILE A 277 -8.33 -1.21 -4.80
N LEU A 278 -8.60 -0.67 -6.00
CA LEU A 278 -7.78 -0.92 -7.18
C LEU A 278 -6.37 -0.33 -7.03
N THR A 279 -6.25 0.86 -6.44
CA THR A 279 -4.96 1.53 -6.23
C THR A 279 -4.11 0.77 -5.21
N THR A 280 -4.69 0.37 -4.08
CA THR A 280 -4.06 -0.45 -3.06
C THR A 280 -3.57 -1.78 -3.65
N TYR A 281 -4.41 -2.45 -4.45
CA TYR A 281 -4.02 -3.68 -5.14
C TYR A 281 -2.84 -3.50 -6.09
N LEU A 282 -2.88 -2.47 -6.95
CA LEU A 282 -1.86 -2.26 -7.98
C LEU A 282 -0.53 -1.78 -7.40
N CYS A 283 -0.56 -1.06 -6.28
CA CYS A 283 0.61 -0.47 -5.64
C CYS A 283 1.14 -1.28 -4.44
N GLN A 284 0.80 -2.56 -4.31
CA GLN A 284 1.39 -3.42 -3.29
C GLN A 284 2.92 -3.41 -3.35
N ASP A 285 3.53 -3.21 -2.20
CA ASP A 285 4.97 -2.99 -1.99
C ASP A 285 5.54 -1.78 -2.73
N GLN A 286 4.70 -0.87 -3.25
CA GLN A 286 5.08 0.30 -4.05
C GLN A 286 4.57 1.60 -3.42
N ALA A 287 5.01 1.89 -2.21
CA ALA A 287 4.52 3.02 -1.39
C ALA A 287 4.65 4.39 -2.07
N VAL A 288 5.78 4.65 -2.73
CA VAL A 288 6.00 5.90 -3.47
C VAL A 288 4.99 6.01 -4.62
N ALA A 289 4.84 4.95 -5.42
CA ALA A 289 3.88 4.94 -6.52
C ALA A 289 2.43 5.12 -6.02
N TYR A 290 2.09 4.55 -4.85
CA TYR A 290 0.79 4.75 -4.20
C TYR A 290 0.52 6.23 -3.93
N CYS A 291 1.47 6.96 -3.33
CA CYS A 291 1.31 8.39 -3.07
C CYS A 291 1.18 9.21 -4.36
N TYR A 292 1.94 8.87 -5.40
CA TYR A 292 1.86 9.56 -6.69
C TYR A 292 0.50 9.30 -7.37
N ALA A 293 0.03 8.05 -7.36
CA ALA A 293 -1.25 7.65 -7.93
C ALA A 293 -2.42 8.32 -7.21
N GLY A 294 -2.44 8.30 -5.88
CA GLY A 294 -3.48 8.94 -5.07
C GLY A 294 -3.57 10.45 -5.28
N ALA A 295 -2.43 11.13 -5.47
CA ALA A 295 -2.39 12.54 -5.82
C ALA A 295 -2.62 12.81 -7.34
N GLY A 296 -2.84 11.79 -8.16
CA GLY A 296 -3.05 11.92 -9.60
C GLY A 296 -1.82 12.44 -10.38
N LEU A 297 -0.61 12.26 -9.83
CA LEU A 297 0.65 12.65 -10.46
C LEU A 297 1.00 11.67 -11.58
N ARG A 298 1.63 12.19 -12.64
CA ARG A 298 1.95 11.44 -13.86
C ARG A 298 3.43 11.53 -14.21
N SER A 299 4.29 11.43 -13.20
CA SER A 299 5.74 11.47 -13.39
C SER A 299 6.22 10.44 -14.41
N THR A 300 7.23 10.83 -15.20
CA THR A 300 7.83 10.01 -16.27
C THR A 300 9.19 9.44 -15.88
N ASP A 301 9.73 9.88 -14.75
CA ASP A 301 10.99 9.48 -14.16
C ASP A 301 10.95 9.74 -12.65
N ALA A 302 12.01 9.32 -11.94
CA ALA A 302 12.15 9.48 -10.50
C ALA A 302 12.89 10.77 -10.08
N ARG A 303 13.06 11.77 -10.96
CA ARG A 303 13.85 12.97 -10.66
C ARG A 303 13.41 13.66 -9.36
N SER A 304 12.12 13.63 -9.05
CA SER A 304 11.53 14.21 -7.85
C SER A 304 11.99 13.58 -6.54
N ILE A 305 12.60 12.40 -6.58
CA ILE A 305 13.01 11.63 -5.39
C ILE A 305 14.47 11.15 -5.45
N THR A 306 15.08 11.06 -6.64
CA THR A 306 16.50 10.68 -6.81
C THR A 306 17.38 11.79 -7.40
N GLY A 307 16.75 12.81 -8.01
CA GLY A 307 17.46 13.89 -8.68
C GLY A 307 17.57 15.15 -7.82
N ARG A 308 18.28 16.15 -8.36
CA ARG A 308 18.29 17.50 -7.77
C ARG A 308 16.89 18.12 -7.92
N PRO A 309 16.27 18.60 -6.83
CA PRO A 309 14.97 19.26 -6.89
C PRO A 309 15.05 20.59 -7.66
N ASP A 310 13.89 21.12 -8.05
CA ASP A 310 13.82 22.45 -8.68
C ASP A 310 14.20 23.55 -7.69
N MET A 311 13.86 23.35 -6.41
CA MET A 311 14.18 24.25 -5.30
C MET A 311 14.55 23.46 -4.05
N TRP A 312 15.70 23.79 -3.47
CA TRP A 312 15.98 23.47 -2.07
C TRP A 312 15.45 24.61 -1.19
N LEU A 313 14.76 24.26 -0.11
CA LEU A 313 14.12 25.23 0.77
C LEU A 313 14.32 24.85 2.23
N ARG A 314 14.46 25.87 3.08
CA ARG A 314 14.40 25.75 4.53
C ARG A 314 13.00 26.16 5.01
N LEU A 315 12.37 25.27 5.77
CA LEU A 315 11.12 25.52 6.46
C LEU A 315 11.33 26.47 7.64
N PRO A 316 10.39 27.40 7.89
CA PRO A 316 10.44 28.22 9.09
C PRO A 316 10.23 27.39 10.36
N GLU A 317 10.83 27.83 11.47
CA GLU A 317 10.56 27.26 12.79
C GLU A 317 9.07 27.38 13.14
N ARG A 318 8.40 26.24 13.23
CA ARG A 318 7.02 26.11 13.71
C ARG A 318 6.71 24.67 14.10
N ASP A 319 5.59 24.49 14.78
CA ASP A 319 5.03 23.15 14.99
C ASP A 319 4.41 22.64 13.68
N TRP A 320 5.03 21.60 13.12
CA TRP A 320 4.57 20.93 11.91
C TRP A 320 3.68 19.72 12.19
N TRP A 321 3.40 19.40 13.46
CA TRP A 321 2.49 18.31 13.85
C TRP A 321 1.04 18.77 14.05
N SER A 322 0.83 20.07 14.28
CA SER A 322 -0.48 20.68 14.57
C SER A 322 -1.17 21.27 13.34
#